data_AF-A0A7S2CE02-F1
#
_entry.id   AF-A0A7S2CE02-F1
#
_cell.length_a   1.000
_cell.length_b   1.000
_cell.length_c   1.000
_cell.angle_alpha   90.00
_cell.angle_beta   90.00
_cell.angle_gamma   90.00
#
_symmetry.space_group_name_H-M   'P 1'
#
loop_
_entity.id
_entity.type
_entity.pdbx_description
1 polymer ?
#
loop_
_entity_poly.entity_id
_entity_poly.type
_entity_poly.pdbx_seq_one_letter_code
_entity_poly.pdbx_strand_id
1 'polypeptide(L)'
;NKELSSVEQQFALDNFDTQIKLVKRYMRQTIMFGYIVLFVAALPIAPLLGYISNQLETYFFGLSLLHLQKRPIGLGIQDIGAFQLCLEILASLAVITNAAIVLFAMETSDSERNHTFTS
;
A
#
# COMPACT_ATOMS: atom_id res chain seq x y z
N ASN A 1 -28.37 22.52 28.49
CA ASN A 1 -27.72 21.74 27.41
C ASN A 1 -28.60 21.77 26.18
N LYS A 2 -28.24 22.58 25.19
CA LYS A 2 -28.93 22.61 23.90
C LYS A 2 -28.23 21.56 23.03
N GLU A 3 -28.87 20.40 22.87
CA GLU A 3 -28.41 19.40 21.90
C GLU A 3 -28.36 20.08 20.52
N LEU A 4 -27.18 20.15 19.90
CA LEU A 4 -27.03 20.75 18.56
C LEU A 4 -27.88 19.96 17.58
N SER A 5 -28.53 20.67 16.65
CA SER A 5 -29.32 20.06 15.58
C SER A 5 -28.44 19.13 14.74
N SER A 6 -29.00 18.04 14.22
CA SER A 6 -28.27 17.07 13.38
C SER A 6 -27.57 17.72 12.18
N VAL A 7 -28.13 18.82 11.67
CA VAL A 7 -27.55 19.63 10.59
C VAL A 7 -26.31 20.41 11.06
N GLU A 8 -26.33 20.97 12.27
CA GLU A 8 -25.19 21.70 12.84
C GLU A 8 -24.02 20.76 13.15
N GLN A 9 -24.32 19.54 13.61
CA GLN A 9 -23.32 18.49 13.83
C GLN A 9 -22.64 18.07 12.52
N GLN A 10 -23.41 17.89 11.44
CA GLN A 10 -22.86 17.57 10.11
C GLN A 10 -22.05 18.73 9.52
N PHE A 11 -22.45 19.98 9.79
CA PHE A 11 -21.70 21.15 9.36
C PHE A 11 -20.34 21.26 10.06
N ALA A 12 -20.22 20.81 11.30
CA ALA A 12 -18.99 20.81 12.07
C ALA A 12 -17.96 19.74 11.65
N LEU A 13 -18.35 18.73 10.85
CA LEU A 13 -17.45 17.70 10.34
C LEU A 13 -16.41 18.26 9.35
N ASP A 14 -15.28 17.56 9.22
CA ASP A 14 -14.23 17.91 8.27
C ASP A 14 -14.72 17.81 6.82
N ASN A 15 -14.21 18.70 5.96
CA ASN A 15 -14.56 18.70 4.55
C ASN A 15 -13.87 17.53 3.84
N PHE A 16 -14.65 16.75 3.08
CA PHE A 16 -14.09 15.68 2.26
C PHE A 16 -13.62 16.24 0.91
N ASP A 17 -12.35 16.67 0.84
CA ASP A 17 -11.69 16.92 -0.45
C ASP A 17 -11.43 15.59 -1.14
N THR A 18 -12.29 15.28 -2.12
CA THR A 18 -12.28 13.98 -2.80
C THR A 18 -10.98 13.76 -3.56
N GLN A 19 -10.48 14.76 -4.29
CA GLN A 19 -9.30 14.59 -5.13
C GLN A 19 -8.04 14.38 -4.29
N ILE A 20 -7.82 15.25 -3.29
CA ILE A 20 -6.62 15.16 -2.44
C ILE A 20 -6.63 13.86 -1.63
N LYS A 21 -7.79 13.45 -1.10
CA LYS A 21 -7.89 12.20 -0.32
C LYS A 21 -7.67 10.97 -1.20
N LEU A 22 -8.21 10.94 -2.42
CA LEU A 22 -7.96 9.84 -3.35
C LEU A 22 -6.48 9.74 -3.73
N VAL A 23 -5.84 10.84 -4.13
CA VAL A 23 -4.41 10.85 -4.50
C VAL A 23 -3.54 10.35 -3.34
N LYS A 24 -3.79 10.83 -2.12
CA LYS A 24 -3.04 10.37 -0.93
C LYS A 24 -3.22 8.87 -0.68
N ARG A 25 -4.42 8.33 -0.88
CA ARG A 25 -4.70 6.89 -0.73
C ARG A 25 -3.97 6.06 -1.76
N TYR A 26 -4.06 6.43 -3.04
CA TYR A 26 -3.34 5.73 -4.10
C TYR A 26 -1.83 5.80 -3.92
N MET A 27 -1.30 6.94 -3.48
CA MET A 27 0.12 7.09 -3.16
C MET A 27 0.56 6.15 -2.03
N ARG A 28 -0.20 6.10 -0.93
CA ARG A 28 0.08 5.19 0.19
C ARG A 28 0.07 3.73 -0.27
N GLN A 29 -0.94 3.33 -1.05
CA GLN A 29 -1.04 1.96 -1.57
C GLN A 29 0.12 1.61 -2.49
N THR A 30 0.53 2.55 -3.35
CA THR A 30 1.65 2.36 -4.30
C THR A 30 2.97 2.17 -3.56
N ILE A 31 3.24 2.99 -2.54
CA ILE A 31 4.45 2.88 -1.73
C ILE A 31 4.49 1.54 -1.00
N MET A 32 3.37 1.14 -0.39
CA MET A 32 3.26 -0.12 0.33
C MET A 32 3.43 -1.34 -0.59
N PHE A 33 2.81 -1.30 -1.77
CA PHE A 33 3.02 -2.31 -2.81
C PHE A 33 4.50 -2.41 -3.18
N GLY A 34 5.17 -1.27 -3.43
CA GLY A 34 6.59 -1.21 -3.74
C GLY A 34 7.46 -1.90 -2.70
N TYR A 35 7.23 -1.63 -1.40
CA TYR A 35 7.95 -2.30 -0.32
C TYR A 35 7.73 -3.81 -0.30
N ILE A 36 6.51 -4.28 -0.58
CA ILE A 36 6.22 -5.70 -0.59
C ILE A 36 6.94 -6.38 -1.76
N VAL A 37 6.80 -5.84 -2.98
CA VAL A 37 7.32 -6.53 -4.18
C VAL A 37 8.84 -6.46 -4.32
N LEU A 38 9.49 -5.37 -3.89
CA LEU A 38 10.95 -5.24 -4.00
C LEU A 38 11.71 -6.12 -3.00
N PHE A 39 11.11 -6.46 -1.85
CA PHE A 39 11.80 -7.12 -0.74
C PHE A 39 11.22 -8.48 -0.37
N VAL A 40 10.29 -9.03 -1.16
CA VAL A 40 9.65 -10.32 -0.86
C VAL A 40 10.67 -11.47 -0.78
N ALA A 41 11.73 -11.46 -1.60
CA ALA A 41 12.78 -12.48 -1.56
C ALA A 41 13.62 -12.44 -0.27
N ALA A 42 13.72 -11.26 0.37
CA ALA A 42 14.45 -11.09 1.64
C ALA A 42 13.56 -11.33 2.87
N LEU A 43 12.26 -11.00 2.78
CA LEU A 43 11.32 -11.14 3.90
C LEU A 43 9.98 -11.75 3.44
N PRO A 44 9.83 -13.08 3.53
CA PRO A 44 8.65 -13.78 3.01
C PRO A 44 7.35 -13.46 3.77
N ILE A 45 7.41 -12.87 4.97
CA ILE A 45 6.24 -12.47 5.76
C ILE A 45 5.67 -11.10 5.36
N ALA A 46 6.42 -10.29 4.61
CA ALA A 46 6.00 -8.95 4.20
C ALA A 46 4.63 -8.91 3.47
N PRO A 47 4.31 -9.85 2.55
CA PRO A 47 3.00 -9.87 1.89
C PRO A 47 1.83 -10.10 2.85
N LEU A 48 2.01 -10.93 3.88
CA LEU A 48 0.95 -11.22 4.86
C LEU A 48 0.66 -10.00 5.74
N LEU A 49 1.71 -9.33 6.22
CA LEU A 49 1.58 -8.07 6.95
C LEU A 49 0.92 -7.00 6.07
N GLY A 50 1.34 -6.95 4.80
CA GLY A 50 0.76 -6.07 3.80
C GLY A 50 -0.75 -6.26 3.63
N TYR A 51 -1.18 -7.52 3.52
CA TYR A 51 -2.59 -7.86 3.37
C TYR A 51 -3.43 -7.41 4.58
N ILE A 52 -2.97 -7.71 5.80
CA ILE A 52 -3.67 -7.31 7.03
C ILE A 52 -3.78 -5.79 7.12
N SER A 53 -2.67 -5.08 6.86
CA SER A 53 -2.66 -3.62 6.89
C SER A 53 -3.56 -2.99 5.83
N ASN A 54 -3.65 -3.56 4.63
CA ASN A 54 -4.56 -3.12 3.56
C ASN A 54 -6.03 -3.31 3.97
N GLN A 55 -6.34 -4.43 4.63
CA GLN A 55 -7.69 -4.72 5.10
C GLN A 55 -8.11 -3.72 6.19
N LEU A 56 -7.24 -3.49 7.18
CA LEU A 56 -7.47 -2.52 8.25
C LEU A 56 -7.63 -1.11 7.69
N GLU A 57 -6.82 -0.70 6.70
CA GLU A 57 -6.96 0.61 6.06
C GLU A 57 -8.34 0.79 5.39
N THR A 58 -8.86 -0.24 4.73
CA THR A 58 -10.18 -0.20 4.11
C THR A 58 -11.28 -0.04 5.18
N TYR A 59 -11.17 -0.76 6.30
CA TYR A 59 -12.08 -0.60 7.43
C TYR A 59 -12.03 0.79 8.05
N PHE A 60 -10.84 1.29 8.40
CA PHE A 60 -10.67 2.61 9.00
C PHE A 60 -11.14 3.72 8.07
N PHE A 61 -10.97 3.55 6.76
CA PHE A 61 -11.51 4.49 5.78
C PHE A 61 -13.04 4.53 5.78
N GLY A 62 -13.70 3.38 5.80
CA GLY A 62 -15.16 3.30 5.92
C GLY A 62 -15.66 3.97 7.20
N LEU A 63 -14.99 3.72 8.33
CA LEU A 63 -15.33 4.37 9.60
C LEU A 63 -15.13 5.89 9.55
N SER A 64 -14.04 6.36 8.94
CA SER A 64 -13.76 7.78 8.77
C SER A 64 -14.80 8.46 7.89
N LEU A 65 -15.24 7.81 6.80
CA LEU A 65 -16.31 8.29 5.92
C LEU A 65 -17.65 8.41 6.63
N LEU A 66 -17.96 7.49 7.55
CA LEU A 66 -19.25 7.46 8.25
C LEU A 66 -19.30 8.44 9.43
N HIS A 67 -18.19 8.64 10.16
CA HIS A 67 -18.20 9.36 11.44
C HIS A 67 -17.42 10.67 11.45
N LEU A 68 -16.45 10.86 10.55
CA LEU A 68 -15.47 11.96 10.65
C LEU A 68 -15.52 12.94 9.47
N GLN A 69 -16.39 12.68 8.48
CA GLN A 69 -16.33 13.34 7.18
C GLN A 69 -17.72 13.75 6.72
N LYS A 70 -17.82 14.91 6.07
CA LYS A 70 -19.02 15.29 5.32
C LYS A 70 -19.21 14.37 4.12
N ARG A 71 -20.47 14.20 3.70
CA ARG A 71 -20.84 13.38 2.54
C ARG A 71 -20.08 13.88 1.29
N PRO A 72 -19.25 13.05 0.66
CA PRO A 72 -18.55 13.43 -0.56
C PRO A 72 -19.51 13.55 -1.74
N ILE A 73 -19.19 14.44 -2.67
CA ILE A 73 -19.88 14.54 -3.95
C ILE A 73 -19.30 13.47 -4.87
N GLY A 74 -20.18 12.68 -5.51
CA GLY A 74 -19.74 11.64 -6.44
C GLY A 74 -18.99 12.25 -7.63
N LEU A 75 -17.76 11.80 -7.85
CA LEU A 75 -16.98 12.09 -9.05
C LEU A 75 -16.97 10.84 -9.93
N GLY A 76 -17.32 10.99 -11.21
CA GLY A 76 -17.14 9.92 -12.19
C GLY A 76 -15.66 9.78 -12.52
N ILE A 77 -15.06 8.64 -12.19
CA ILE A 77 -13.66 8.33 -12.46
C ILE A 77 -13.64 6.98 -13.18
N GLN A 78 -13.02 6.95 -14.36
CA GLN A 78 -12.97 5.75 -15.21
C GLN A 78 -11.79 4.85 -14.85
N ASP A 79 -10.65 5.45 -14.47
CA ASP A 79 -9.39 4.74 -14.27
C ASP A 79 -8.62 5.26 -13.04
N ILE A 80 -7.70 4.44 -12.52
CA ILE A 80 -6.79 4.84 -11.43
C ILE A 80 -5.72 5.87 -11.87
N GLY A 81 -5.61 6.11 -13.17
CA GLY A 81 -4.73 7.13 -13.76
C GLY A 81 -3.25 6.76 -13.69
N ALA A 82 -2.39 7.76 -13.44
CA ALA A 82 -0.92 7.64 -13.45
C ALA A 82 -0.36 6.55 -12.52
N PHE A 83 -1.10 6.18 -11.46
CA PHE A 83 -0.69 5.13 -10.53
C PHE A 83 -0.58 3.75 -11.19
N GLN A 84 -1.34 3.48 -12.26
CA GLN A 84 -1.20 2.22 -13.01
C GLN A 84 0.21 2.07 -13.58
N LEU A 85 0.70 3.10 -14.26
CA LEU A 85 2.05 3.12 -14.81
C LEU A 85 3.11 3.00 -13.70
N CYS A 86 2.90 3.64 -12.56
CA CYS A 86 3.81 3.51 -11.42
C CYS A 86 3.88 2.06 -10.90
N LEU A 87 2.75 1.37 -10.79
CA LEU A 87 2.71 -0.03 -10.35
C LEU A 87 3.40 -0.96 -11.35
N GLU A 88 3.23 -0.72 -12.65
CA GLU A 88 3.91 -1.48 -13.72
C GLU A 88 5.43 -1.29 -13.66
N ILE A 89 5.91 -0.06 -13.49
CA ILE A 89 7.34 0.23 -13.30
C ILE A 89 7.86 -0.49 -12.05
N LEU A 90 7.17 -0.38 -10.92
CA LEU A 90 7.56 -1.07 -9.68
C LEU A 90 7.60 -2.59 -9.84
N ALA A 91 6.64 -3.18 -10.56
CA ALA A 91 6.62 -4.60 -10.83
C ALA A 91 7.82 -5.04 -11.68
N SER A 92 8.16 -4.29 -12.74
CA SER A 92 9.35 -4.59 -13.54
C SER A 92 10.66 -4.52 -12.74
N LEU A 93 10.80 -3.50 -11.88
CA LEU A 93 11.96 -3.35 -11.00
C LEU A 93 12.04 -4.49 -9.99
N ALA A 94 10.89 -4.94 -9.46
CA ALA A 94 10.82 -6.05 -8.53
C ALA A 94 11.36 -7.36 -9.11
N VAL A 95 11.13 -7.64 -10.39
CA VAL A 95 11.71 -8.85 -11.03
C VAL A 95 13.23 -8.78 -11.01
N ILE A 96 13.81 -7.63 -11.37
CA ILE A 96 15.26 -7.42 -11.42
C ILE A 96 15.85 -7.52 -10.01
N THR A 97 15.26 -6.84 -9.02
CA THR A 97 15.75 -6.82 -7.64
C THR A 97 15.67 -8.21 -6.99
N ASN A 98 14.56 -8.91 -7.10
CA ASN A 98 14.43 -10.24 -6.49
C ASN A 98 15.34 -11.27 -7.19
N ALA A 99 15.52 -11.20 -8.51
CA ALA A 99 16.47 -12.06 -9.21
C ALA A 99 17.91 -11.83 -8.71
N ALA A 100 18.32 -10.57 -8.53
CA ALA A 100 19.62 -10.25 -7.95
C ALA A 100 19.78 -10.80 -6.52
N ILE A 101 18.78 -10.63 -5.66
CA ILE A 101 18.80 -11.15 -4.28
C ILE A 101 19.00 -12.67 -4.28
N VAL A 102 18.26 -13.40 -5.11
CA VAL A 102 18.36 -14.86 -5.20
C VAL A 102 19.73 -15.30 -5.74
N LEU A 103 20.24 -14.65 -6.78
CA LEU A 103 21.56 -14.97 -7.35
C LEU A 103 22.68 -14.78 -6.33
N PHE A 104 22.70 -13.65 -5.61
CA PHE A 104 23.69 -13.42 -4.56
C PHE A 104 23.56 -14.41 -3.40
N ALA A 105 22.34 -14.79 -3.01
CA ALA A 105 22.12 -15.79 -1.97
C ALA A 105 22.53 -17.22 -2.38
N MET A 106 22.42 -17.54 -3.68
CA MET A 106 22.86 -18.83 -4.21
C MET A 106 24.39 -18.91 -4.30
N GLU A 107 25.08 -17.85 -4.73
CA GLU A 107 26.54 -17.83 -4.83
C GLU A 107 27.23 -18.07 -3.48
N THR A 108 26.71 -17.48 -2.40
CA THR A 108 27.22 -17.73 -1.05
C THR A 108 27.01 -19.18 -0.61
N SER A 109 25.85 -19.77 -0.94
CA SER A 109 25.52 -21.17 -0.62
C SER A 109 26.42 -22.18 -1.37
N ASP A 110 26.76 -21.88 -2.63
CA ASP A 110 27.65 -22.73 -3.43
C ASP A 110 29.12 -22.62 -2.98
N SER A 111 29.54 -21.42 -2.58
CA SER A 111 30.87 -21.20 -2.00
C SER A 111 31.08 -22.01 -0.71
N GLU A 112 30.13 -22.00 0.22
CA GLU A 112 30.21 -22.81 1.46
C GLU A 112 30.23 -24.32 1.18
N ARG A 113 29.44 -24.81 0.22
CA ARG A 113 29.44 -26.23 -0.17
C ARG A 113 30.78 -26.68 -0.75
N ASN A 114 31.43 -25.85 -1.55
CA ASN A 114 32.72 -26.17 -2.16
C ASN A 114 33.86 -26.25 -1.14
N HIS A 115 33.85 -25.42 -0.09
CA HIS A 115 34.85 -25.48 0.99
C HIS A 115 34.68 -26.69 1.92
N THR A 116 33.46 -27.22 2.07
CA THR A 116 33.18 -28.39 2.93
C THR A 116 33.61 -29.71 2.28
N PHE A 117 33.70 -29.77 0.95
CA PHE A 117 34.08 -30.99 0.22
C PHE A 117 35.60 -31.12 0.00
N THR A 118 36.37 -30.10 0.37
CA THR A 118 37.84 -30.05 0.21
C THR A 118 38.64 -30.25 1.51
N SER A 119 37.98 -30.57 2.64
CA SER A 119 38.61 -31.01 3.91
C SER A 119 38.17 -32.42 4.25
#